data_AF-A2DEN3-F1
#
_entry.id   AF-A2DEN3-F1
#
_cell.length_a   1.000
_cell.length_b   1.000
_cell.length_c   1.000
_cell.angle_alpha   90.00
_cell.angle_beta   90.00
_cell.angle_gamma   90.00
#
_symmetry.space_group_name_H-M   'P 1'
#
loop_
_entity.id
_entity.type
_entity.pdbx_description
1 polymer ?
#
loop_
_entity_poly.entity_id
_entity_poly.type
_entity_poly.pdbx_seq_one_letter_code
_entity_poly.pdbx_strand_id
1 'polypeptide(L)'
;MSDQDIHPNKYIELRSIYKNYIDSYIALYQLKTEKEEELNSIYKMIKTELIDSKKNLPQNIIKDILHIIPYNNRYTKSYLSLAKLISDEYHVKEVSNVISISKILFYKEYGIKLDKSDDFEKNRLINLDIHTENTICRAIVYNDKERFILIMESEGFDKDQRLNSDLYPFSMQGYSLLELCCYHGAVDCFKLLRTKFNLEITGPCLELSFLGGNPEIMSECLKYQKPTEKCMEYAIISHNIDFITFLMNEYNIKINLEYCQLYKNLESFLVYYDQTNDANYCIVNLIDYNIPSLCDFQCKR
;
A
#
# COMPACT_ATOMS: atom_id res chain seq x y z
N MET A 1 11.85 46.08 1.61
CA MET A 1 12.26 44.97 2.50
C MET A 1 11.04 44.62 3.32
N SER A 2 10.23 43.70 2.80
CA SER A 2 9.12 43.11 3.55
C SER A 2 9.71 41.91 4.28
N ASP A 3 9.65 41.93 5.61
CA ASP A 3 9.92 40.79 6.45
C ASP A 3 9.00 39.64 6.02
N GLN A 4 9.54 38.74 5.20
CA GLN A 4 8.98 37.42 5.04
C GLN A 4 9.31 36.70 6.34
N ASP A 5 8.38 36.75 7.29
CA ASP A 5 8.38 35.90 8.47
C ASP A 5 8.59 34.46 7.99
N ILE A 6 9.78 33.94 8.25
CA ILE A 6 10.16 32.55 8.00
C ILE A 6 9.33 31.75 9.00
N HIS A 7 8.10 31.41 8.64
CA HIS A 7 7.34 30.43 9.38
C HIS A 7 8.19 29.15 9.41
N PRO A 8 8.60 28.65 10.58
CA PRO A 8 9.12 27.29 10.65
C PRO A 8 8.07 26.39 10.01
N ASN A 9 8.48 25.65 8.99
CA ASN A 9 7.62 24.83 8.15
C ASN A 9 6.74 23.95 9.06
N LYS A 10 5.44 24.24 9.17
CA LYS A 10 4.53 23.61 10.15
C LYS A 10 4.53 22.10 9.97
N TYR A 11 4.70 21.66 8.73
CA TYR A 11 4.95 20.27 8.38
C TYR A 11 6.10 19.64 9.19
N ILE A 12 7.27 20.27 9.26
CA ILE A 12 8.46 19.72 9.94
C ILE A 12 8.19 19.53 11.44
N GLU A 13 7.54 20.52 12.06
CA GLU A 13 7.16 20.46 13.46
C GLU A 13 6.17 19.31 13.73
N LEU A 14 5.08 19.24 12.97
CA LEU A 14 4.07 18.19 13.12
C LEU A 14 4.60 16.80 12.79
N ARG A 15 5.42 16.68 11.75
CA ARG A 15 6.09 15.43 11.37
C ARG A 15 7.00 14.94 12.49
N SER A 16 7.72 15.85 13.17
CA SER A 16 8.56 15.52 14.32
C SER A 16 7.74 15.02 15.51
N ILE A 17 6.62 15.68 15.82
CA ILE A 17 5.71 15.28 16.91
C ILE A 17 5.13 13.88 16.67
N TYR A 18 4.72 13.60 15.44
CA TYR A 18 4.08 12.33 15.08
C TYR A 18 5.05 11.32 14.45
N LYS A 19 6.36 11.55 14.57
CA LYS A 19 7.40 10.77 13.90
C LYS A 19 7.20 9.27 14.07
N ASN A 20 7.10 8.79 15.30
CA ASN A 20 7.00 7.36 15.56
C ASN A 20 5.75 6.72 14.95
N TYR A 21 4.62 7.46 14.93
CA TYR A 21 3.39 6.97 14.28
C TYR A 21 3.60 6.86 12.76
N ILE A 22 4.11 7.92 12.16
CA ILE A 22 4.33 8.02 10.72
C ILE A 22 5.33 6.96 10.26
N ASP A 23 6.49 6.90 10.92
CA ASP A 23 7.55 5.96 10.56
C ASP A 23 7.10 4.49 10.75
N SER A 24 6.22 4.21 11.71
CA SER A 24 5.64 2.88 11.89
C SER A 24 4.78 2.43 10.72
N TYR A 25 3.91 3.32 10.23
CA TYR A 25 3.06 3.01 9.07
C TYR A 25 3.85 3.02 7.76
N ILE A 26 4.84 3.90 7.59
CA ILE A 26 5.76 3.85 6.46
C ILE A 26 6.44 2.48 6.38
N ALA A 27 6.99 1.99 7.50
CA ALA A 27 7.65 0.68 7.50
C ALA A 27 6.69 -0.48 7.18
N LEU A 28 5.43 -0.37 7.59
CA LEU A 28 4.42 -1.39 7.34
C LEU A 28 3.97 -1.40 5.87
N TYR A 29 3.66 -0.24 5.30
CA TYR A 29 3.22 -0.12 3.90
C TYR A 29 4.36 -0.33 2.91
N GLN A 30 5.60 0.04 3.27
CA GLN A 30 6.79 -0.17 2.45
C GLN A 30 7.57 -1.45 2.81
N LEU A 31 6.94 -2.41 3.50
CA LEU A 31 7.56 -3.66 3.89
C LEU A 31 8.09 -4.42 2.66
N LYS A 32 9.37 -4.81 2.71
CA LYS A 32 10.05 -5.49 1.60
C LYS A 32 10.79 -6.77 1.99
N THR A 33 10.40 -7.40 3.09
CA THR A 33 11.13 -8.54 3.68
C THR A 33 10.22 -9.70 4.03
N GLU A 34 10.77 -10.91 3.90
CA GLU A 34 10.19 -12.17 4.36
C GLU A 34 11.05 -12.80 5.47
N LYS A 35 12.16 -12.14 5.86
CA LYS A 35 13.06 -12.66 6.88
C LYS A 35 12.46 -12.44 8.27
N GLU A 36 12.41 -13.51 9.05
CA GLU A 36 11.84 -13.50 10.39
C GLU A 36 12.47 -12.45 11.32
N GLU A 37 13.80 -12.28 11.28
CA GLU A 37 14.51 -11.29 12.10
C GLU A 37 14.08 -9.84 11.82
N GLU A 38 13.97 -9.49 10.54
CA GLU A 38 13.55 -8.15 10.11
C GLU A 38 12.06 -7.93 10.43
N LEU A 39 11.21 -8.94 10.23
CA LEU A 39 9.80 -8.91 10.62
C LEU A 39 9.61 -8.73 12.13
N ASN A 40 10.43 -9.39 12.95
CA ASN A 40 10.42 -9.22 14.40
C ASN A 40 10.79 -7.80 14.83
N SER A 41 11.67 -7.11 14.07
CA SER A 41 11.98 -5.69 14.31
C SER A 41 10.76 -4.80 14.03
N ILE A 42 10.10 -5.00 12.88
CA ILE A 42 8.88 -4.27 12.51
C ILE A 42 7.77 -4.52 13.54
N TYR A 43 7.59 -5.78 13.95
CA TYR A 43 6.63 -6.15 14.99
C TYR A 43 6.86 -5.40 16.29
N LYS A 44 8.09 -5.37 16.81
CA LYS A 44 8.43 -4.66 18.05
C LYS A 44 8.13 -3.17 17.96
N MET A 45 8.39 -2.56 16.80
CA MET A 45 8.09 -1.14 16.56
C MET A 45 6.57 -0.90 16.58
N ILE A 46 5.79 -1.69 15.84
CA ILE A 46 4.31 -1.62 15.83
C ILE A 46 3.75 -1.78 17.24
N LYS A 47 4.21 -2.81 17.95
CA LYS A 47 3.82 -3.08 19.33
C LYS A 47 4.05 -1.86 20.23
N THR A 48 5.29 -1.37 20.28
CA THR A 48 5.67 -0.29 21.19
C THR A 48 4.97 1.02 20.82
N GLU A 49 5.01 1.39 19.54
CA GLU A 49 4.64 2.74 19.09
C GLU A 49 3.15 2.90 18.79
N LEU A 50 2.45 1.82 18.41
CA LEU A 50 1.05 1.87 17.99
C LEU A 50 0.09 1.19 18.99
N ILE A 51 0.52 0.12 19.68
CA ILE A 51 -0.36 -0.66 20.57
C ILE A 51 -0.14 -0.27 22.05
N ASP A 52 1.08 -0.45 22.56
CA ASP A 52 1.40 -0.25 23.98
C ASP A 52 1.36 1.23 24.38
N SER A 53 1.58 2.14 23.42
CA SER A 53 1.35 3.58 23.56
C SER A 53 -0.13 3.95 23.71
N LYS A 54 -1.04 2.98 23.65
CA LYS A 54 -2.51 3.11 23.69
C LYS A 54 -3.10 3.98 22.58
N LYS A 55 -2.36 4.18 21.50
CA LYS A 55 -2.86 4.89 20.31
C LYS A 55 -3.88 4.05 19.55
N ASN A 56 -3.73 2.72 19.51
CA ASN A 56 -4.65 1.86 18.77
C ASN A 56 -4.94 0.55 19.50
N LEU A 57 -6.15 0.04 19.28
CA LEU A 57 -6.52 -1.31 19.70
C LEU A 57 -5.80 -2.35 18.82
N PRO A 58 -5.32 -3.48 19.38
CA PRO A 58 -4.69 -4.55 18.61
C PRO A 58 -5.53 -5.03 17.41
N GLN A 59 -6.86 -5.06 17.56
CA GLN A 59 -7.82 -5.40 16.51
C GLN A 59 -7.70 -4.46 15.30
N ASN A 60 -7.55 -3.16 15.55
CA ASN A 60 -7.44 -2.16 14.48
C ASN A 60 -6.11 -2.31 13.74
N ILE A 61 -5.03 -2.60 14.46
CA ILE A 61 -3.72 -2.84 13.82
C ILE A 61 -3.75 -4.11 12.96
N ILE A 62 -4.36 -5.20 13.44
CA ILE A 62 -4.57 -6.42 12.62
C ILE A 62 -5.38 -6.08 11.36
N LYS A 63 -6.47 -5.32 11.51
CA LYS A 63 -7.28 -4.85 10.38
C LYS A 63 -6.44 -4.06 9.39
N ASP A 64 -5.64 -3.10 9.86
CA ASP A 64 -4.82 -2.22 9.02
C ASP A 64 -3.76 -3.04 8.28
N ILE A 65 -3.04 -3.95 8.96
CA ILE A 65 -2.08 -4.87 8.35
C ILE A 65 -2.71 -5.69 7.22
N LEU A 66 -3.88 -6.28 7.48
CA LEU A 66 -4.57 -7.12 6.49
C LEU A 66 -5.16 -6.33 5.32
N HIS A 67 -5.44 -5.03 5.49
CA HIS A 67 -5.86 -4.15 4.40
C HIS A 67 -4.75 -3.81 3.41
N ILE A 68 -3.48 -3.96 3.80
CA ILE A 68 -2.32 -3.64 2.94
C ILE A 68 -2.10 -4.71 1.88
N ILE A 69 -2.48 -5.96 2.17
CA ILE A 69 -2.18 -7.12 1.32
C ILE A 69 -2.49 -6.87 -0.16
N PRO A 70 -3.66 -6.35 -0.58
CA PRO A 70 -3.93 -6.13 -2.01
C PRO A 70 -3.02 -5.11 -2.72
N TYR A 71 -2.32 -4.27 -1.97
CA TYR A 71 -1.48 -3.20 -2.50
C TYR A 71 0.03 -3.50 -2.40
N ASN A 72 0.40 -4.54 -1.64
CA ASN A 72 1.77 -5.04 -1.54
C ASN A 72 1.79 -6.58 -1.42
N ASN A 73 1.06 -7.25 -2.31
CA ASN A 73 0.73 -8.68 -2.18
C ASN A 73 1.92 -9.63 -2.33
N ARG A 74 3.08 -9.14 -2.79
CA ARG A 74 4.34 -9.88 -2.78
C ARG A 74 4.69 -10.38 -1.39
N TYR A 75 4.45 -9.58 -0.36
CA TYR A 75 4.80 -9.88 1.03
C TYR A 75 3.62 -10.36 1.86
N THR A 76 2.61 -10.96 1.22
CA THR A 76 1.40 -11.48 1.88
C THR A 76 1.74 -12.32 3.12
N LYS A 77 2.68 -13.26 3.01
CA LYS A 77 3.09 -14.12 4.13
C LYS A 77 3.60 -13.31 5.33
N SER A 78 4.40 -12.28 5.07
CA SER A 78 4.90 -11.38 6.11
C SER A 78 3.78 -10.64 6.83
N TYR A 79 2.79 -10.13 6.09
CA TYR A 79 1.62 -9.46 6.68
C TYR A 79 0.76 -10.43 7.51
N LEU A 80 0.53 -11.64 7.02
CA LEU A 80 -0.19 -12.67 7.77
C LEU A 80 0.54 -13.03 9.07
N SER A 81 1.87 -13.19 9.02
CA SER A 81 2.70 -13.44 10.20
C SER A 81 2.65 -12.30 11.22
N LEU A 82 2.74 -11.05 10.78
CA LEU A 82 2.61 -9.89 11.68
C LEU A 82 1.23 -9.84 12.35
N ALA A 83 0.16 -10.05 11.58
CA ALA A 83 -1.19 -10.13 12.12
C ALA A 83 -1.34 -11.28 13.14
N LYS A 84 -0.72 -12.43 12.87
CA LYS A 84 -0.73 -13.60 13.76
C LYS A 84 -0.02 -13.32 15.07
N LEU A 85 1.16 -12.70 15.05
CA LEU A 85 1.91 -12.33 16.25
C LEU A 85 1.07 -11.44 17.18
N ILE A 86 0.42 -10.41 16.62
CA ILE A 86 -0.46 -9.51 17.40
C ILE A 86 -1.67 -10.28 17.92
N SER A 87 -2.27 -11.14 17.10
CA SER A 87 -3.44 -11.94 17.48
C SER A 87 -3.14 -12.86 18.66
N ASP A 88 -1.97 -13.49 18.67
CA ASP A 88 -1.55 -14.41 19.73
C ASP A 88 -1.23 -13.66 21.02
N GLU A 89 -0.41 -12.61 20.92
CA GLU A 89 0.10 -11.88 22.09
C GLU A 89 -1.02 -11.13 22.83
N TYR A 90 -1.92 -10.48 22.09
CA TYR A 90 -3.03 -9.72 22.67
C TYR A 90 -4.33 -10.51 22.75
N HIS A 91 -4.29 -11.82 22.44
CA HIS A 91 -5.43 -12.73 22.46
C HIS A 91 -6.64 -12.21 21.68
N VAL A 92 -6.40 -11.57 20.53
CA VAL A 92 -7.46 -11.06 19.66
C VAL A 92 -8.16 -12.25 19.00
N LYS A 93 -9.46 -12.38 19.24
CA LYS A 93 -10.28 -13.48 18.68
C LYS A 93 -11.14 -13.07 17.49
N GLU A 94 -11.38 -11.77 17.32
CA GLU A 94 -12.33 -11.25 16.34
C GLU A 94 -11.89 -9.87 15.85
N VAL A 95 -11.94 -9.69 14.53
CA VAL A 95 -11.62 -8.45 13.81
C VAL A 95 -12.66 -8.30 12.70
N SER A 96 -13.53 -7.30 12.84
CA SER A 96 -14.59 -7.01 11.87
C SER A 96 -14.11 -6.12 10.73
N ASN A 97 -14.86 -6.11 9.63
CA ASN A 97 -14.62 -5.23 8.47
C ASN A 97 -13.24 -5.39 7.83
N VAL A 98 -12.66 -6.59 7.85
CA VAL A 98 -11.42 -6.91 7.11
C VAL A 98 -11.77 -7.27 5.67
N ILE A 99 -10.89 -6.96 4.72
CA ILE A 99 -11.03 -7.36 3.32
C ILE A 99 -11.21 -8.89 3.22
N SER A 100 -12.20 -9.32 2.44
CA SER A 100 -12.58 -10.73 2.30
C SER A 100 -11.40 -11.64 1.93
N ILE A 101 -10.57 -11.25 0.96
CA ILE A 101 -9.42 -12.05 0.53
C ILE A 101 -8.40 -12.25 1.66
N SER A 102 -8.13 -11.22 2.45
CA SER A 102 -7.18 -11.27 3.55
C SER A 102 -7.69 -12.15 4.70
N LYS A 103 -9.00 -12.13 4.97
CA LYS A 103 -9.65 -13.06 5.93
C LYS A 103 -9.49 -14.51 5.48
N ILE A 104 -9.75 -14.79 4.20
CA ILE A 104 -9.63 -16.13 3.62
C ILE A 104 -8.19 -16.63 3.70
N LEU A 105 -7.22 -15.79 3.33
CA LEU A 105 -5.79 -16.10 3.42
C LEU A 105 -5.36 -16.42 4.85
N PHE A 106 -5.76 -15.59 5.82
CA PHE A 106 -5.41 -15.80 7.23
C PHE A 106 -6.01 -17.10 7.78
N TYR A 107 -7.26 -17.40 7.43
CA TYR A 107 -7.90 -18.66 7.78
C TYR A 107 -7.20 -19.86 7.13
N LYS A 108 -6.83 -19.77 5.85
CA LYS A 108 -6.14 -20.85 5.13
C LYS A 108 -4.76 -21.15 5.74
N GLU A 109 -4.03 -20.12 6.16
CA GLU A 109 -2.68 -20.26 6.71
C GLU A 109 -2.70 -20.79 8.15
N TYR A 110 -3.61 -20.28 9.00
CA TYR A 110 -3.58 -20.53 10.46
C TYR A 110 -4.80 -21.26 11.03
N GLY A 111 -5.85 -21.48 10.24
CA GLY A 111 -7.11 -22.08 10.70
C GLY A 111 -7.95 -21.17 11.61
N ILE A 112 -7.64 -19.88 11.69
CA ILE A 112 -8.30 -18.92 12.59
C ILE A 112 -9.31 -18.08 11.80
N LYS A 113 -10.57 -18.08 12.25
CA LYS A 113 -11.62 -17.20 11.71
C LYS A 113 -11.62 -15.88 12.47
N LEU A 114 -11.18 -14.81 11.82
CA LEU A 114 -11.17 -13.47 12.41
C LEU A 114 -12.56 -12.83 12.43
N ASP A 115 -13.48 -13.24 11.57
CA ASP A 115 -14.85 -12.73 11.52
C ASP A 115 -15.81 -13.93 11.48
N LYS A 116 -16.74 -13.99 12.44
CA LYS A 116 -17.69 -15.11 12.57
C LYS A 116 -18.90 -14.97 11.66
N SER A 117 -19.11 -13.79 11.08
CA SER A 117 -20.25 -13.51 10.19
C SER A 117 -20.05 -14.10 8.78
N ASP A 118 -18.83 -14.50 8.43
CA ASP A 118 -18.50 -14.97 7.08
C ASP A 118 -18.78 -16.47 6.87
N ASP A 119 -19.52 -16.75 5.80
CA ASP A 119 -19.67 -18.08 5.22
C ASP A 119 -18.47 -18.40 4.32
N PHE A 120 -17.34 -18.80 4.92
CA PHE A 120 -16.10 -19.14 4.22
C PHE A 120 -16.27 -20.29 3.20
N GLU A 121 -17.32 -21.11 3.30
CA GLU A 121 -17.57 -22.26 2.42
C GLU A 121 -18.12 -21.87 1.04
N LYS A 122 -18.61 -20.63 0.85
CA LYS A 122 -19.20 -20.19 -0.43
C LYS A 122 -18.30 -19.39 -1.36
N ASN A 123 -17.17 -18.89 -0.88
CA ASN A 123 -16.30 -18.06 -1.72
C ASN A 123 -15.38 -18.94 -2.57
N ARG A 124 -15.86 -19.19 -3.78
CA ARG A 124 -15.14 -19.79 -4.91
C ARG A 124 -13.68 -19.35 -4.92
N LEU A 125 -12.79 -20.34 -4.98
CA LEU A 125 -11.39 -20.32 -5.39
C LEU A 125 -11.03 -19.13 -6.31
N ILE A 126 -10.80 -17.95 -5.72
CA ILE A 126 -10.13 -16.86 -6.41
C ILE A 126 -8.66 -17.19 -6.34
N ASN A 127 -8.08 -17.56 -7.49
CA ASN A 127 -6.68 -17.95 -7.71
C ASN A 127 -5.71 -17.44 -6.62
N LEU A 128 -5.58 -18.20 -5.53
CA LEU A 128 -4.61 -17.98 -4.46
C LEU A 128 -3.20 -18.42 -4.89
N ASP A 129 -3.11 -19.05 -6.06
CA ASP A 129 -1.92 -19.68 -6.63
C ASP A 129 -1.04 -18.72 -7.43
N ILE A 130 -1.20 -17.40 -7.29
CA ILE A 130 -0.35 -16.41 -7.97
C ILE A 130 1.15 -16.56 -7.63
N HIS A 131 1.47 -17.23 -6.52
CA HIS A 131 2.83 -17.50 -6.04
C HIS A 131 3.32 -18.93 -6.34
N THR A 132 2.51 -19.76 -7.02
CA THR A 132 2.93 -21.12 -7.37
C THR A 132 4.17 -21.12 -8.24
N GLU A 133 5.02 -22.11 -7.98
CA GLU A 133 6.39 -22.17 -8.44
C GLU A 133 6.58 -22.11 -9.94
N ASN A 134 5.55 -22.22 -10.78
CA ASN A 134 5.66 -22.31 -12.25
C ASN A 134 4.85 -21.30 -13.05
N THR A 135 4.39 -20.21 -12.44
CA THR A 135 3.56 -19.22 -13.14
C THR A 135 4.36 -18.03 -13.66
N ILE A 136 3.85 -17.43 -14.74
CA ILE A 136 4.32 -16.14 -15.25
C ILE A 136 4.21 -15.03 -14.20
N CYS A 137 3.20 -15.12 -13.33
CA CYS A 137 2.99 -14.19 -12.23
C CYS A 137 4.18 -14.19 -11.28
N ARG A 138 4.71 -15.37 -10.90
CA ARG A 138 5.91 -15.46 -10.05
C ARG A 138 7.12 -14.81 -10.70
N ALA A 139 7.34 -15.01 -12.00
CA ALA A 139 8.43 -14.37 -12.70
C ALA A 139 8.31 -12.84 -12.65
N ILE A 140 7.10 -12.29 -12.80
CA ILE A 140 6.83 -10.86 -12.66
C ILE A 140 7.06 -10.38 -11.22
N VAL A 141 6.47 -11.03 -10.21
CA VAL A 141 6.56 -10.64 -8.78
C VAL A 141 8.02 -10.46 -8.32
N TYR A 142 8.92 -11.33 -8.80
CA TYR A 142 10.34 -11.30 -8.44
C TYR A 142 11.23 -10.64 -9.50
N ASN A 143 10.65 -10.09 -10.58
CA ASN A 143 11.36 -9.54 -11.73
C ASN A 143 12.42 -10.52 -12.29
N ASP A 144 12.08 -11.81 -12.33
CA ASP A 144 12.95 -12.90 -12.81
C ASP A 144 12.94 -12.96 -14.33
N LYS A 145 13.83 -12.17 -14.93
CA LYS A 145 13.98 -12.00 -16.37
C LYS A 145 14.21 -13.31 -17.11
N GLU A 146 15.12 -14.16 -16.62
CA GLU A 146 15.52 -15.40 -17.31
C GLU A 146 14.34 -16.37 -17.39
N ARG A 147 13.65 -16.53 -16.27
CA ARG A 147 12.44 -17.35 -16.22
C ARG A 147 11.33 -16.79 -17.10
N PHE A 148 11.16 -15.47 -17.10
CA PHE A 148 10.15 -14.80 -17.90
C PHE A 148 10.38 -15.04 -19.41
N ILE A 149 11.64 -14.99 -19.86
CA ILE A 149 12.01 -15.33 -21.25
C ILE A 149 11.62 -16.76 -21.60
N LEU A 150 11.95 -17.74 -20.76
CA LEU A 150 11.60 -19.15 -20.99
C LEU A 150 10.09 -19.34 -21.13
N ILE A 151 9.29 -18.65 -20.33
CA ILE A 151 7.82 -18.70 -20.40
C ILE A 151 7.30 -18.03 -21.68
N MET A 152 7.89 -16.91 -22.10
CA MET A 152 7.50 -16.21 -23.34
C MET A 152 7.83 -16.99 -24.61
N GLU A 153 8.73 -17.97 -24.53
CA GLU A 153 9.14 -18.83 -25.65
C GLU A 153 8.43 -20.19 -25.66
N SER A 154 7.64 -20.50 -24.63
CA SER A 154 6.92 -21.77 -24.57
C SER A 154 5.71 -21.78 -25.52
N GLU A 155 5.38 -22.97 -26.02
CA GLU A 155 4.17 -23.18 -26.79
C GLU A 155 2.94 -22.85 -25.94
N GLY A 156 2.05 -21.99 -26.46
CA GLY A 156 0.83 -21.56 -25.76
C GLY A 156 0.97 -20.31 -24.91
N PHE A 157 2.11 -19.61 -24.94
CA PHE A 157 2.22 -18.27 -24.36
C PHE A 157 1.23 -17.30 -25.04
N ASP A 158 0.32 -16.74 -24.24
CA ASP A 158 -0.59 -15.68 -24.64
C ASP A 158 -0.13 -14.33 -24.06
N LYS A 159 0.24 -13.40 -24.93
CA LYS A 159 0.68 -12.05 -24.55
C LYS A 159 -0.49 -11.18 -24.04
N ASP A 160 -1.71 -11.50 -24.47
CA ASP A 160 -2.93 -10.74 -24.18
C ASP A 160 -3.66 -11.32 -22.95
N GLN A 161 -3.08 -12.34 -22.31
CA GLN A 161 -3.63 -12.96 -21.11
C GLN A 161 -3.82 -11.93 -19.99
N ARG A 162 -4.92 -12.09 -19.23
CA ARG A 162 -5.27 -11.24 -18.11
C ARG A 162 -5.47 -12.06 -16.85
N LEU A 163 -4.98 -11.55 -15.73
CA LEU A 163 -5.14 -12.13 -14.40
C LEU A 163 -6.34 -11.49 -13.70
N ASN A 164 -7.35 -12.30 -13.38
CA ASN A 164 -8.42 -11.91 -12.47
C ASN A 164 -8.15 -12.50 -11.08
N SER A 165 -7.89 -11.63 -10.10
CA SER A 165 -7.56 -12.04 -8.74
C SER A 165 -7.86 -10.92 -7.75
N ASP A 166 -8.55 -11.27 -6.66
CA ASP A 166 -8.86 -10.37 -5.54
C ASP A 166 -7.63 -10.02 -4.69
N LEU A 167 -6.47 -10.63 -4.98
CA LEU A 167 -5.19 -10.26 -4.36
C LEU A 167 -4.63 -8.95 -4.88
N TYR A 168 -5.25 -8.36 -5.89
CA TYR A 168 -4.89 -7.07 -6.45
C TYR A 168 -6.04 -6.08 -6.23
N PRO A 169 -5.82 -4.76 -6.44
CA PRO A 169 -6.91 -3.80 -6.45
C PRO A 169 -8.00 -4.20 -7.46
N PHE A 170 -9.23 -3.74 -7.23
CA PHE A 170 -10.35 -4.14 -8.06
C PHE A 170 -10.14 -3.74 -9.53
N SER A 171 -10.31 -4.71 -10.44
CA SER A 171 -10.34 -4.50 -11.88
C SER A 171 -11.47 -5.32 -12.51
N MET A 172 -12.34 -4.65 -13.29
CA MET A 172 -13.44 -5.33 -13.98
C MET A 172 -12.96 -6.36 -15.00
N GLN A 173 -11.80 -6.15 -15.61
CA GLN A 173 -11.27 -6.99 -16.69
C GLN A 173 -10.05 -7.81 -16.26
N GLY A 174 -9.66 -7.77 -14.98
CA GLY A 174 -8.36 -8.27 -14.52
C GLY A 174 -7.19 -7.40 -14.99
N TYR A 175 -5.96 -7.86 -14.80
CA TYR A 175 -4.73 -7.15 -15.18
C TYR A 175 -3.96 -7.87 -16.27
N SER A 176 -3.52 -7.14 -17.29
CA SER A 176 -2.56 -7.63 -18.28
C SER A 176 -1.18 -7.89 -17.68
N LEU A 177 -0.33 -8.63 -18.39
CA LEU A 177 1.06 -8.84 -17.96
C LEU A 177 1.83 -7.53 -17.78
N LEU A 178 1.61 -6.55 -18.65
CA LEU A 178 2.30 -5.25 -18.56
C LEU A 178 1.85 -4.46 -17.33
N GLU A 179 0.55 -4.45 -17.04
CA GLU A 179 -0.03 -3.83 -15.84
C GLU A 179 0.49 -4.52 -14.57
N LEU A 180 0.62 -5.85 -14.56
CA LEU A 180 1.23 -6.59 -13.45
C LEU A 180 2.71 -6.22 -13.27
N CYS A 181 3.48 -6.02 -14.35
CA CYS A 181 4.85 -5.53 -14.23
C CYS A 181 4.91 -4.13 -13.59
N CYS A 182 3.96 -3.24 -13.92
CA CYS A 182 3.85 -1.92 -13.29
C CYS A 182 3.55 -2.02 -11.79
N TYR A 183 2.57 -2.84 -11.40
CA TYR A 183 2.21 -3.07 -10.00
C TYR A 183 3.37 -3.62 -9.17
N HIS A 184 4.13 -4.57 -9.72
CA HIS A 184 5.23 -5.23 -9.00
C HIS A 184 6.58 -4.50 -9.11
N GLY A 185 6.66 -3.43 -9.91
CA GLY A 185 7.92 -2.76 -10.20
C GLY A 185 8.92 -3.62 -11.00
N ALA A 186 8.43 -4.59 -11.78
CA ALA A 186 9.21 -5.59 -12.50
C ALA A 186 9.77 -5.04 -13.83
N VAL A 187 10.80 -4.19 -13.71
CA VAL A 187 11.32 -3.38 -14.83
C VAL A 187 11.89 -4.21 -15.98
N ASP A 188 12.52 -5.36 -15.71
CA ASP A 188 13.10 -6.20 -16.76
C ASP A 188 12.01 -6.91 -17.54
N CYS A 189 11.01 -7.46 -16.84
CA CYS A 189 9.84 -8.07 -17.47
C CYS A 189 9.04 -7.03 -18.29
N PHE A 190 8.86 -5.82 -17.75
CA PHE A 190 8.21 -4.71 -18.44
C PHE A 190 8.91 -4.36 -19.77
N LYS A 191 10.24 -4.17 -19.72
CA LYS A 191 11.06 -3.85 -20.91
C LYS A 191 11.00 -4.96 -21.94
N LEU A 192 11.03 -6.23 -21.53
CA LEU A 192 10.91 -7.38 -22.42
C LEU A 192 9.57 -7.39 -23.17
N LEU A 193 8.45 -7.22 -22.46
CA LEU A 193 7.11 -7.19 -23.06
C LEU A 193 6.99 -6.06 -24.09
N ARG A 194 7.44 -4.86 -23.73
CA ARG A 194 7.42 -3.69 -24.62
C ARG A 194 8.29 -3.89 -25.84
N THR A 195 9.48 -4.45 -25.69
CA THR A 195 10.42 -4.66 -26.80
C THR A 195 9.96 -5.75 -27.76
N LYS A 196 9.47 -6.88 -27.24
CA LYS A 196 9.11 -8.04 -28.07
C LYS A 196 7.75 -7.89 -28.74
N PHE A 197 6.78 -7.25 -28.08
CA PHE A 197 5.40 -7.22 -28.55
C PHE A 197 4.83 -5.82 -28.79
N ASN A 198 5.59 -4.77 -28.45
CA ASN A 198 5.13 -3.38 -28.56
C ASN A 198 3.79 -3.13 -27.85
N LEU A 199 3.56 -3.78 -26.71
CA LEU A 199 2.31 -3.67 -25.95
C LEU A 199 2.04 -2.22 -25.53
N GLU A 200 0.85 -1.70 -25.78
CA GLU A 200 0.48 -0.33 -25.41
C GLU A 200 0.60 -0.08 -23.90
N ILE A 201 1.12 1.09 -23.53
CA ILE A 201 1.10 1.56 -22.14
C ILE A 201 -0.24 2.23 -21.89
N THR A 202 -1.06 1.63 -21.04
CA THR A 202 -2.42 2.08 -20.70
C THR A 202 -2.41 3.01 -19.48
N GLY A 203 -3.52 3.72 -19.24
CA GLY A 203 -3.71 4.48 -17.99
C GLY A 203 -3.47 3.66 -16.71
N PRO A 204 -4.04 2.44 -16.59
CA PRO A 204 -3.74 1.53 -15.48
C PRO A 204 -2.26 1.19 -15.30
N CYS A 205 -1.45 1.11 -16.37
CA CYS A 205 0.00 0.96 -16.23
C CYS A 205 0.62 2.13 -15.44
N LEU A 206 0.24 3.36 -15.77
CA LEU A 206 0.72 4.54 -15.05
C LEU A 206 0.25 4.53 -13.60
N GLU A 207 -1.05 4.28 -13.36
CA GLU A 207 -1.62 4.24 -12.01
C GLU A 207 -0.88 3.20 -11.14
N LEU A 208 -0.78 1.96 -11.59
CA LEU A 208 -0.12 0.87 -10.85
C LEU A 208 1.37 1.12 -10.64
N SER A 209 2.04 1.90 -11.50
CA SER A 209 3.45 2.23 -11.32
C SER A 209 3.74 3.03 -10.04
N PHE A 210 2.76 3.77 -9.51
CA PHE A 210 2.85 4.47 -8.22
C PHE A 210 2.77 3.52 -7.01
N LEU A 211 2.14 2.35 -7.15
CA LEU A 211 2.22 1.27 -6.15
C LEU A 211 3.56 0.54 -6.26
N GLY A 212 3.96 0.15 -7.47
CA GLY A 212 5.20 -0.62 -7.68
C GLY A 212 6.47 0.16 -7.35
N GLY A 213 6.41 1.49 -7.42
CA GLY A 213 7.48 2.36 -6.93
C GLY A 213 8.80 2.23 -7.69
N ASN A 214 8.76 1.77 -8.94
CA ASN A 214 9.92 1.70 -9.83
C ASN A 214 9.99 2.97 -10.70
N PRO A 215 10.98 3.86 -10.49
CA PRO A 215 11.05 5.14 -11.21
C PRO A 215 11.22 4.99 -12.73
N GLU A 216 11.88 3.92 -13.20
CA GLU A 216 12.05 3.68 -14.63
C GLU A 216 10.73 3.33 -15.32
N ILE A 217 9.92 2.45 -14.70
CA ILE A 217 8.59 2.13 -15.22
C ILE A 217 7.70 3.38 -15.19
N MET A 218 7.67 4.09 -14.07
CA MET A 218 6.84 5.28 -13.91
C MET A 218 7.19 6.36 -14.93
N SER A 219 8.48 6.67 -15.10
CA SER A 219 8.95 7.66 -16.07
C SER A 219 8.66 7.25 -17.52
N GLU A 220 8.73 5.96 -17.85
CA GLU A 220 8.31 5.46 -19.17
C GLU A 220 6.79 5.62 -19.36
N CYS A 221 5.98 5.32 -18.35
CA CYS A 221 4.53 5.46 -18.43
C CYS A 221 4.09 6.92 -18.63
N LEU A 222 4.74 7.87 -17.94
CA LEU A 222 4.48 9.31 -18.03
C LEU A 222 4.74 9.90 -19.43
N LYS A 223 5.48 9.21 -20.31
CA LYS A 223 5.66 9.65 -21.71
C LYS A 223 4.41 9.48 -22.56
N TYR A 224 3.50 8.57 -22.17
CA TYR A 224 2.32 8.22 -22.95
C TYR A 224 1.02 8.56 -22.24
N GLN A 225 1.03 8.61 -20.91
CA GLN A 225 -0.15 8.79 -20.07
C GLN A 225 0.00 10.01 -19.16
N LYS A 226 -1.14 10.60 -18.76
CA LYS A 226 -1.18 11.69 -17.78
C LYS A 226 -1.66 11.16 -16.43
N PRO A 227 -1.08 11.62 -15.31
CA PRO A 227 -1.55 11.25 -13.98
C PRO A 227 -3.02 11.60 -13.74
N THR A 228 -3.68 10.73 -12.98
CA THR A 228 -5.10 10.82 -12.59
C THR A 228 -5.22 10.90 -11.06
N GLU A 229 -6.42 11.15 -10.54
CA GLU A 229 -6.70 11.04 -9.10
C GLU A 229 -6.36 9.65 -8.54
N LYS A 230 -6.48 8.60 -9.36
CA LYS A 230 -6.09 7.24 -8.98
C LYS A 230 -4.58 7.10 -8.77
N CYS A 231 -3.76 7.85 -9.51
CA CYS A 231 -2.31 7.92 -9.24
C CYS A 231 -2.04 8.52 -7.85
N MET A 232 -2.80 9.53 -7.44
CA MET A 232 -2.67 10.12 -6.09
C MET A 232 -3.12 9.15 -5.00
N GLU A 233 -4.24 8.45 -5.19
CA GLU A 233 -4.68 7.39 -4.28
C GLU A 233 -3.56 6.34 -4.08
N TYR A 234 -2.99 5.84 -5.16
CA TYR A 234 -1.91 4.85 -5.11
C TYR A 234 -0.59 5.39 -4.53
N ALA A 235 -0.27 6.67 -4.73
CA ALA A 235 0.86 7.32 -4.07
C ALA A 235 0.64 7.45 -2.54
N ILE A 236 -0.59 7.73 -2.11
CA ILE A 236 -0.97 7.73 -0.69
C ILE A 236 -0.86 6.32 -0.11
N ILE A 237 -1.35 5.30 -0.81
CA ILE A 237 -1.27 3.91 -0.38
C ILE A 237 0.17 3.43 -0.29
N SER A 238 1.07 3.83 -1.20
CA SER A 238 2.47 3.40 -1.15
C SER A 238 3.29 4.09 -0.06
N HIS A 239 2.70 5.02 0.70
CA HIS A 239 3.37 5.84 1.71
C HIS A 239 4.64 6.50 1.16
N ASN A 240 4.61 6.93 -0.11
CA ASN A 240 5.75 7.57 -0.77
C ASN A 240 5.50 9.07 -0.92
N ILE A 241 6.05 9.86 0.01
CA ILE A 241 5.83 11.31 0.05
C ILE A 241 6.38 12.05 -1.16
N ASP A 242 7.43 11.52 -1.80
CA ASP A 242 7.99 12.10 -3.02
C ASP A 242 7.00 11.98 -4.18
N PHE A 243 6.29 10.85 -4.29
CA PHE A 243 5.25 10.68 -5.30
C PHE A 243 4.04 11.59 -5.07
N ILE A 244 3.62 11.74 -3.82
CA ILE A 244 2.50 12.60 -3.45
C ILE A 244 2.83 14.06 -3.79
N THR A 245 4.00 14.54 -3.36
CA THR A 245 4.44 15.91 -3.62
C THR A 245 4.68 16.16 -5.10
N PHE A 246 5.22 15.19 -5.85
CA PHE A 246 5.34 15.25 -7.30
C PHE A 246 3.98 15.42 -8.00
N LEU A 247 3.00 14.57 -7.70
CA LEU A 247 1.67 14.64 -8.30
C LEU A 247 0.95 15.95 -7.96
N MET A 248 1.10 16.40 -6.73
CA MET A 248 0.49 17.64 -6.26
C MET A 248 1.12 18.87 -6.91
N ASN A 249 2.45 18.97 -6.95
CA ASN A 249 3.14 20.17 -7.41
C ASN A 249 3.22 20.25 -8.95
N GLU A 250 3.52 19.13 -9.62
CA GLU A 250 3.74 19.11 -11.07
C GLU A 250 2.44 18.95 -11.87
N TYR A 251 1.42 18.30 -11.28
CA TYR A 251 0.15 18.01 -11.95
C TYR A 251 -1.07 18.65 -11.28
N ASN A 252 -0.90 19.38 -10.17
CA ASN A 252 -1.99 20.01 -9.42
C ASN A 252 -3.10 19.04 -8.98
N ILE A 253 -2.75 17.76 -8.75
CA ILE A 253 -3.70 16.77 -8.26
C ILE A 253 -3.85 16.95 -6.75
N LYS A 254 -5.10 17.12 -6.29
CA LYS A 254 -5.39 17.35 -4.87
C LYS A 254 -5.21 16.06 -4.07
N ILE A 255 -4.66 16.19 -2.86
CA ILE A 255 -4.62 15.11 -1.88
C ILE A 255 -6.04 14.87 -1.36
N ASN A 256 -6.53 13.64 -1.48
CA ASN A 256 -7.80 13.24 -0.88
C ASN A 256 -7.57 12.73 0.55
N LEU A 257 -8.15 13.46 1.52
CA LEU A 257 -7.97 13.21 2.95
C LEU A 257 -8.65 11.92 3.42
N GLU A 258 -9.72 11.48 2.76
CA GLU A 258 -10.36 10.19 3.05
C GLU A 258 -9.39 9.03 2.80
N TYR A 259 -8.59 9.11 1.72
CA TYR A 259 -7.54 8.13 1.45
C TYR A 259 -6.41 8.22 2.47
N CYS A 260 -6.00 9.41 2.89
CA CYS A 260 -5.00 9.56 3.95
C CYS A 260 -5.45 8.86 5.24
N GLN A 261 -6.73 8.97 5.60
CA GLN A 261 -7.29 8.33 6.79
C GLN A 261 -7.43 6.81 6.64
N LEU A 262 -7.98 6.38 5.51
CA LEU A 262 -8.21 4.97 5.20
C LEU A 262 -6.90 4.18 5.22
N TYR A 263 -5.84 4.76 4.65
CA TYR A 263 -4.52 4.13 4.55
C TYR A 263 -3.52 4.58 5.61
N LYS A 264 -4.01 5.25 6.67
CA LYS A 264 -3.19 5.69 7.82
C LYS A 264 -1.97 6.54 7.44
N ASN A 265 -2.01 7.20 6.29
CA ASN A 265 -0.93 8.05 5.78
C ASN A 265 -1.06 9.48 6.33
N LEU A 266 -0.65 9.64 7.59
CA LEU A 266 -0.64 10.93 8.27
C LEU A 266 0.35 11.91 7.62
N GLU A 267 1.45 11.44 7.03
CA GLU A 267 2.42 12.32 6.37
C GLU A 267 1.81 13.11 5.21
N SER A 268 1.00 12.45 4.37
CA SER A 268 0.25 13.10 3.28
C SER A 268 -0.72 14.14 3.80
N PHE A 269 -1.40 13.81 4.91
CA PHE A 269 -2.33 14.74 5.56
C PHE A 269 -1.60 15.99 6.06
N LEU A 270 -0.40 15.82 6.64
CA LEU A 270 0.42 16.95 7.08
C LEU A 270 0.87 17.83 5.91
N VAL A 271 1.19 17.24 4.75
CA VAL A 271 1.49 17.99 3.52
C VAL A 271 0.28 18.79 3.05
N TYR A 272 -0.91 18.18 3.01
CA TYR A 272 -2.14 18.91 2.69
C TYR A 272 -2.38 20.08 3.64
N TYR A 273 -2.20 19.87 4.95
CA TYR A 273 -2.41 20.91 5.95
C TYR A 273 -1.45 22.07 5.79
N ASP A 274 -0.17 21.79 5.54
CA ASP A 274 0.85 22.82 5.35
C ASP A 274 0.51 23.73 4.17
N GLN A 275 -0.05 23.18 3.09
CA GLN A 275 -0.44 23.94 1.92
C GLN A 275 -1.76 24.72 2.04
N THR A 276 -2.76 24.15 2.71
CA THR A 276 -4.11 24.73 2.76
C THR A 276 -4.35 25.60 3.99
N ASN A 277 -3.60 25.37 5.07
CA ASN A 277 -3.77 25.99 6.36
C ASN A 277 -5.21 25.84 6.94
N ASP A 278 -5.95 24.81 6.51
CA ASP A 278 -7.31 24.52 6.97
C ASP A 278 -7.30 23.81 8.34
N ALA A 279 -7.17 24.61 9.40
CA ALA A 279 -7.07 24.12 10.76
C ALA A 279 -8.34 23.44 11.29
N ASN A 280 -9.52 23.88 10.85
CA ASN A 280 -10.79 23.36 11.36
C ASN A 280 -11.05 21.94 10.86
N TYR A 281 -10.76 21.67 9.59
CA TYR A 281 -10.85 20.33 9.04
C TYR A 281 -9.81 19.39 9.69
N CYS A 282 -8.61 19.89 10.00
CA CYS A 282 -7.56 19.04 10.55
C CYS A 282 -7.84 18.49 11.95
N ILE A 283 -8.42 19.31 12.84
CA ILE A 283 -8.70 18.91 14.23
C ILE A 283 -9.71 17.77 14.30
N VAL A 284 -10.76 17.80 13.47
CA VAL A 284 -11.80 16.76 13.42
C VAL A 284 -11.19 15.43 12.96
N ASN A 285 -10.36 15.46 11.92
CA ASN A 285 -9.84 14.24 11.30
C ASN A 285 -8.68 13.60 12.08
N LEU A 286 -7.93 14.35 12.90
CA LEU A 286 -6.88 13.80 13.78
C LEU A 286 -7.44 12.93 14.90
N ILE A 287 -8.69 13.18 15.32
CA ILE A 287 -9.41 12.34 16.27
C ILE A 287 -9.61 10.93 15.68
N ASP A 288 -9.87 10.82 14.37
CA ASP A 288 -10.05 9.55 13.67
C ASP A 288 -8.76 8.71 13.52
N TYR A 289 -7.59 9.34 13.72
CA TYR A 289 -6.31 8.63 13.81
C TYR A 289 -6.05 8.02 15.19
N ASN A 290 -6.97 8.20 16.16
CA ASN A 290 -6.80 7.86 17.59
C ASN A 290 -5.52 8.45 18.19
N ILE A 291 -5.06 9.57 17.64
CA ILE A 291 -3.92 10.31 18.16
C ILE A 291 -4.49 11.37 19.13
N PRO A 292 -4.00 11.46 20.39
CA PRO A 292 -4.43 12.51 21.31
C PRO A 292 -4.35 13.87 20.61
N SER A 293 -5.48 14.57 20.60
CA SER A 293 -5.74 15.73 19.76
C SER A 293 -4.66 16.80 19.86
N LEU A 294 -4.43 17.51 18.74
CA LEU A 294 -3.72 18.80 18.66
C LEU A 294 -4.35 19.91 19.53
N CYS A 295 -5.45 19.65 20.26
CA CYS A 295 -6.11 20.62 21.15
C CYS A 295 -5.14 21.20 22.20
N ASP A 296 -4.12 20.45 22.62
CA ASP A 296 -3.12 20.96 23.56
C ASP A 296 -2.17 22.02 22.94
N PHE A 297 -2.06 22.07 21.61
CA PHE A 297 -1.19 23.02 20.90
C PHE A 297 -1.88 24.35 20.59
N GLN A 298 -3.19 24.34 20.35
CA GLN A 298 -3.95 25.59 20.10
C GLN A 298 -4.36 26.31 21.39
N CYS A 299 -4.42 25.62 22.54
CA CYS A 299 -4.65 26.26 23.84
C CYS A 299 -3.40 26.90 24.48
N LYS A 300 -2.24 26.89 23.80
CA LYS A 300 -0.97 27.47 24.28
C LYS A 300 -0.51 28.72 23.51
N ARG A 301 -1.41 29.40 22.78
CA ARG A 301 -1.16 30.73 22.21
C ARG A 301 -2.21 31.73 22.63
#